data_AF-A0A1X3P9N1-F1
#
_entry.id   AF-A0A1X3P9N1-F1
#
_cell.length_a   1.000
_cell.length_b   1.000
_cell.length_c   1.000
_cell.angle_alpha   90.00
_cell.angle_beta   90.00
_cell.angle_gamma   90.00
#
_symmetry.space_group_name_H-M   'P 1'
#
loop_
_entity.id
_entity.type
_entity.pdbx_description
1 polymer ?
#
loop_
_entity_poly.entity_id
_entity_poly.type
_entity_poly.pdbx_seq_one_letter_code
_entity_poly.pdbx_strand_id
1 'polypeptide(L)'
;MSMRTIVLDIHPDGSMHVTIDGNPLPPEDEWPWSRSAFPQIIDQASEDRSRPVRVEVHEADGTSFTDLLPARPPRRTPEPDPAPEPAKPRKHRTGAKLIEVTAEGFIPGEDIICCLIASHTEAAPDAAARALVDLKQVTKALQTGNGEVVLIGRISGHMVVRSLS
;
A
#
# COMPACT_ATOMS: atom_id res chain seq x y z
N MET A 1 17.34 0.74 22.44
CA MET A 1 17.61 0.54 21.01
C MET A 1 17.77 1.90 20.38
N SER A 2 18.89 2.17 19.70
CA SER A 2 19.02 3.41 18.90
C SER A 2 18.23 3.22 17.61
N MET A 3 17.36 4.18 17.31
CA MET A 3 16.64 4.28 16.05
C MET A 3 17.64 4.68 14.96
N ARG A 4 17.61 4.00 13.81
CA ARG A 4 18.44 4.37 12.66
C ARG A 4 17.76 5.47 11.86
N THR A 5 18.53 6.35 11.26
CA THR A 5 18.02 7.43 10.40
C THR A 5 18.45 7.16 8.96
N ILE A 6 17.48 7.20 8.05
CA ILE A 6 17.69 7.14 6.61
C ILE A 6 17.40 8.53 6.06
N VAL A 7 18.32 9.10 5.29
CA VAL A 7 18.09 10.34 4.53
C VAL A 7 18.15 10.04 3.05
N LEU A 8 17.12 10.48 2.34
CA LEU A 8 16.86 10.26 0.92
C LEU A 8 16.81 11.63 0.23
N ASP A 9 17.89 12.05 -0.42
CA ASP A 9 17.97 13.32 -1.14
C ASP A 9 17.68 13.09 -2.62
N ILE A 10 16.51 13.50 -3.10
CA ILE A 10 16.05 13.29 -4.47
C ILE A 10 16.51 14.45 -5.35
N HIS A 11 17.18 14.12 -6.45
CA HIS A 11 17.61 15.07 -7.47
C HIS A 11 16.51 15.34 -8.51
N PRO A 12 16.59 16.48 -9.24
CA PRO A 12 15.58 16.83 -10.25
C PRO A 12 15.43 15.80 -11.39
N ASP A 13 16.45 14.99 -11.66
CA ASP A 13 16.42 13.91 -12.66
C ASP A 13 15.79 12.62 -12.13
N GLY A 14 15.33 12.60 -10.87
CA GLY A 14 14.72 11.44 -10.22
C GLY A 14 15.72 10.47 -9.60
N SER A 15 17.02 10.72 -9.75
CA SER A 15 18.07 10.00 -9.00
C SER A 15 18.09 10.44 -7.55
N MET A 16 18.78 9.69 -6.70
CA MET A 16 18.78 9.93 -5.26
C MET A 16 20.14 9.64 -4.61
N HIS A 17 20.52 10.49 -3.66
CA HIS A 17 21.57 10.19 -2.71
C HIS A 17 20.96 9.60 -1.43
N VAL A 18 21.57 8.55 -0.90
CA VAL A 18 21.05 7.82 0.27
C VAL A 18 22.11 7.78 1.35
N THR A 19 21.72 8.09 2.58
CA THR A 19 22.56 7.84 3.76
C THR A 19 21.81 7.04 4.81
N ILE A 20 22.52 6.15 5.51
CA ILE A 20 22.05 5.44 6.69
C ILE A 20 22.96 5.83 7.86
N ASP A 21 22.38 6.45 8.87
CA ASP A 21 23.08 7.02 10.02
C ASP A 21 24.26 7.94 9.60
N GLY A 22 24.05 8.71 8.52
CA GLY A 22 25.04 9.62 7.93
C GLY A 22 26.09 8.96 7.04
N ASN A 23 26.08 7.64 6.89
CA ASN A 23 26.99 6.93 5.99
C ASN A 23 26.35 6.77 4.60
N PRO A 24 27.01 7.17 3.51
CA PRO A 24 26.50 6.97 2.15
C PRO A 24 26.23 5.50 1.85
N LEU A 25 25.07 5.22 1.26
CA LEU A 25 24.70 3.92 0.72
C LEU A 25 24.74 4.00 -0.81
N PRO A 26 25.79 3.49 -1.48
CA PRO A 26 25.81 3.44 -2.94
C PRO A 26 24.79 2.43 -3.48
N PRO A 27 24.30 2.60 -4.71
CA PRO A 27 23.51 1.58 -5.40
C PRO A 27 24.30 0.28 -5.56
N GLU A 28 23.58 -0.84 -5.49
CA GLU A 28 24.17 -2.18 -5.65
C GLU A 28 24.55 -2.48 -7.11
N ASP A 29 23.80 -1.91 -8.06
CA ASP A 29 24.01 -2.05 -9.50
C ASP A 29 24.53 -0.73 -10.11
N GLU A 30 24.81 -0.74 -11.42
CA GLU A 30 25.27 0.44 -12.18
C GLU A 30 24.21 1.57 -12.31
N TRP A 31 23.00 1.35 -11.80
CA TRP A 31 21.89 2.29 -11.90
C TRP A 31 21.80 3.16 -10.64
N PRO A 32 21.64 4.49 -10.76
CA PRO A 32 21.43 5.36 -9.61
C PRO A 32 20.20 4.94 -8.80
N TRP A 33 20.23 5.20 -7.49
CA TRP A 33 19.03 5.04 -6.70
C TRP A 33 17.89 5.90 -7.25
N SER A 34 16.69 5.33 -7.23
CA SER A 34 15.46 6.04 -7.58
C SER A 34 14.37 5.67 -6.56
N ARG A 35 13.21 6.33 -6.67
CA ARG A 35 12.10 6.10 -5.72
C ARG A 35 11.58 4.66 -5.69
N SER A 36 11.73 3.90 -6.78
CA SER A 36 11.34 2.49 -6.82
C SER A 36 12.16 1.61 -5.87
N ALA A 37 13.36 2.06 -5.48
CA ALA A 37 14.25 1.33 -4.57
C ALA A 37 13.97 1.60 -3.07
N PHE A 38 12.99 2.46 -2.74
CA PHE A 38 12.64 2.78 -1.36
C PHE A 38 12.43 1.54 -0.47
N PRO A 39 11.66 0.52 -0.90
CA PRO A 39 11.46 -0.67 -0.07
C PRO A 39 12.78 -1.38 0.27
N GLN A 40 13.68 -1.54 -0.70
CA GLN A 40 14.98 -2.20 -0.52
C GLN A 40 15.87 -1.43 0.46
N ILE A 41 15.98 -0.10 0.29
CA ILE A 41 16.79 0.76 1.16
C ILE A 41 16.28 0.71 2.60
N ILE A 42 14.96 0.77 2.79
CA ILE A 42 14.31 0.68 4.11
C ILE A 42 14.57 -0.69 4.74
N ASP A 43 14.47 -1.77 3.98
CA ASP A 43 14.67 -3.13 4.48
C ASP A 43 16.13 -3.36 4.91
N GLN A 44 17.10 -2.85 4.14
CA GLN A 44 18.52 -2.89 4.48
C GLN A 44 18.83 -2.08 5.75
N ALA A 45 18.30 -0.86 5.84
CA ALA A 45 18.50 0.00 7.01
C ALA A 45 17.85 -0.57 8.26
N SER A 46 16.67 -1.19 8.13
CA SER A 46 15.90 -1.73 9.25
C SER A 46 16.33 -3.14 9.69
N GLU A 47 17.36 -3.72 9.07
CA GLU A 47 17.80 -5.12 9.30
C GLU A 47 16.60 -6.08 9.15
N ASP A 48 15.97 -6.09 7.96
CA ASP A 48 14.74 -6.84 7.66
C ASP A 48 13.59 -6.51 8.64
N ARG A 49 13.34 -5.20 8.83
CA ARG A 49 12.31 -4.65 9.71
C ARG A 49 12.47 -5.03 11.19
N SER A 50 13.60 -5.57 11.63
CA SER A 50 13.81 -5.93 13.03
C SER A 50 14.12 -4.73 13.93
N ARG A 51 14.43 -3.56 13.34
CA ARG A 51 14.75 -2.31 14.05
C ARG A 51 13.86 -1.15 13.58
N PRO A 52 13.48 -0.23 14.48
CA PRO A 52 12.77 0.97 14.09
C PRO A 52 13.70 1.90 13.30
N VAL A 53 13.17 2.53 12.25
CA VAL A 53 13.90 3.49 11.42
C VAL A 53 13.10 4.78 11.24
N ARG A 54 13.80 5.91 11.24
CA ARG A 54 13.29 7.21 10.80
C ARG A 54 13.71 7.43 9.37
N VAL A 55 12.78 7.79 8.50
CA VAL A 55 13.05 8.09 7.10
C VAL A 55 12.80 9.57 6.89
N GLU A 56 13.79 10.27 6.34
CA GLU A 56 13.69 11.65 5.90
C GLU A 56 13.87 11.68 4.39
N VAL A 57 12.91 12.28 3.68
CA VAL A 57 12.96 12.45 2.24
C VAL A 57 13.04 13.93 1.95
N HIS A 58 14.07 14.35 1.23
CA HIS A 58 14.19 15.70 0.70
C HIS A 58 13.92 15.64 -0.80
N GLU A 59 12.87 16.34 -1.20
CA GLU A 59 12.45 16.41 -2.60
C GLU A 59 13.16 17.52 -3.34
N ALA A 60 13.29 17.35 -4.66
CA ALA A 60 13.98 18.32 -5.52
C ALA A 60 13.28 19.70 -5.56
N ASP A 61 11.99 19.76 -5.20
CA ASP A 61 11.21 20.99 -5.09
C ASP A 61 11.39 21.71 -3.74
N GLY A 62 12.25 21.17 -2.86
CA GLY A 62 12.51 21.69 -1.53
C GLY A 62 11.50 21.25 -0.46
N THR A 63 10.53 20.39 -0.81
CA THR A 63 9.65 19.77 0.19
C THR A 63 10.38 18.66 0.93
N SER A 64 10.00 18.43 2.19
CA SER A 64 10.58 17.36 3.00
C SER A 64 9.50 16.56 3.70
N PHE A 65 9.67 15.24 3.73
CA PHE A 65 8.78 14.31 4.41
C PHE A 65 9.55 13.51 5.45
N THR A 66 8.93 13.26 6.60
CA THR A 66 9.50 12.40 7.63
C THR A 66 8.50 11.32 8.03
N ASP A 67 8.96 10.07 8.04
CA ASP A 67 8.19 8.93 8.54
C ASP A 67 8.97 8.15 9.60
N LEU A 68 8.24 7.51 10.52
CA LEU A 68 8.78 6.69 11.60
C LEU A 68 8.24 5.27 11.42
N LEU A 69 9.09 4.38 10.92
CA LEU A 69 8.75 2.99 10.67
C LEU A 69 9.10 2.14 11.91
N PRO A 70 8.11 1.58 12.63
CA PRO A 70 8.39 0.74 13.78
C PRO A 70 8.98 -0.61 13.35
N ALA A 71 9.75 -1.23 14.26
CA ALA A 71 10.19 -2.61 14.07
C ALA A 71 8.98 -3.54 13.97
N ARG A 72 9.07 -4.53 13.08
CA ARG A 72 8.16 -5.67 13.04
C ARG A 72 8.43 -6.54 14.27
N PRO A 73 7.39 -6.91 15.04
CA PRO A 73 7.58 -7.81 16.16
C PRO A 73 8.17 -9.15 15.65
N PRO A 74 9.15 -9.74 16.35
CA PRO A 74 9.75 -11.00 15.95
C PRO A 74 8.65 -12.04 15.77
N ARG A 75 8.69 -12.73 14.63
CA ARG A 75 7.81 -13.87 14.36
C ARG A 75 8.11 -14.89 15.45
N ARG A 76 7.17 -15.12 16.38
CA ARG A 76 7.34 -16.15 17.41
C ARG A 76 7.69 -17.46 16.73
N THR A 77 8.91 -17.94 16.94
CA THR A 77 9.28 -19.33 16.66
C THR A 77 8.27 -20.21 17.40
N PRO A 78 7.62 -21.19 16.76
CA PRO A 78 6.78 -22.11 17.49
C PRO A 78 7.65 -22.81 18.54
N GLU A 79 7.30 -22.68 19.82
CA GLU A 79 7.82 -23.57 20.87
C GLU A 79 7.52 -25.02 20.47
N PRO A 80 8.42 -25.98 20.74
CA PRO A 80 8.10 -27.39 20.54
C PRO A 80 6.86 -27.73 21.38
N ASP A 81 5.88 -28.36 20.73
CA ASP A 81 4.55 -28.62 21.29
C ASP A 81 4.67 -29.35 22.65
N PRO A 82 4.16 -28.79 23.76
CA PRO A 82 3.91 -29.59 24.94
C PRO A 82 2.81 -30.62 24.62
N ALA A 83 2.89 -31.79 25.27
CA ALA A 83 2.03 -32.94 25.02
C ALA A 83 0.54 -32.58 24.84
N PRO A 84 -0.19 -33.25 23.94
CA PRO A 84 -1.47 -32.77 23.44
C PRO A 84 -2.55 -32.77 24.54
N GLU A 85 -2.89 -31.59 25.05
CA GLU A 85 -4.18 -31.34 25.68
C GLU A 85 -5.27 -31.19 24.60
N PRO A 86 -6.53 -31.56 24.88
CA PRO A 86 -7.60 -31.56 23.89
C PRO A 86 -7.78 -30.18 23.26
N ALA A 87 -7.49 -30.11 21.96
CA ALA A 87 -7.48 -28.89 21.18
C ALA A 87 -8.85 -28.20 21.18
N LYS A 88 -8.93 -27.02 21.81
CA LYS A 88 -9.96 -26.04 21.45
C LYS A 88 -9.72 -25.63 20.00
N PRO A 89 -10.76 -25.52 19.15
CA PRO A 89 -10.58 -25.24 17.74
C PRO A 89 -9.88 -23.89 17.55
N ARG A 90 -8.62 -23.95 17.08
CA ARG A 90 -7.91 -22.78 16.54
C ARG A 90 -8.77 -22.25 15.40
N LYS A 91 -9.33 -21.05 15.54
CA LYS A 91 -9.99 -20.35 14.43
C LYS A 91 -8.97 -20.24 13.30
N HIS A 92 -9.19 -20.98 12.22
CA HIS A 92 -8.49 -20.77 10.96
C HIS A 92 -8.54 -19.28 10.66
N ARG A 93 -7.37 -18.63 10.51
CA ARG A 93 -7.30 -17.32 9.87
C ARG A 93 -7.76 -17.56 8.44
N THR A 94 -9.03 -17.30 8.17
CA THR A 94 -9.59 -17.29 6.82
C THR A 94 -8.68 -16.41 5.97
N GLY A 95 -8.11 -16.98 4.90
CA GLY A 95 -7.32 -16.20 3.94
C GLY A 95 -8.12 -15.01 3.44
N ALA A 96 -7.45 -13.90 3.11
CA ALA A 96 -8.12 -12.75 2.52
C ALA A 96 -8.87 -13.20 1.26
N LYS A 97 -10.19 -12.95 1.22
CA LYS A 97 -11.00 -13.21 0.02
C LYS A 97 -10.66 -12.14 -1.00
N LEU A 98 -9.90 -12.51 -2.02
CA LEU A 98 -9.57 -11.65 -3.16
C LEU A 98 -10.59 -11.91 -4.28
N ILE A 99 -11.02 -10.85 -4.95
CA ILE A 99 -11.89 -10.92 -6.13
C ILE A 99 -11.14 -10.22 -7.26
N GLU A 100 -10.95 -10.93 -8.35
CA GLU A 100 -10.30 -10.39 -9.54
C GLU A 100 -11.33 -9.61 -10.38
N VAL A 101 -10.91 -8.46 -10.89
CA VAL A 101 -11.73 -7.61 -11.76
C VAL A 101 -10.89 -7.22 -12.97
N THR A 102 -11.38 -7.54 -14.15
CA THR A 102 -10.69 -7.27 -15.42
C THR A 102 -11.49 -6.30 -16.29
N ALA A 103 -10.77 -5.42 -16.97
CA ALA A 103 -11.32 -4.52 -17.97
C ALA A 103 -10.25 -4.16 -19.01
N GLU A 104 -10.70 -3.73 -20.18
CA GLU A 104 -9.87 -3.37 -21.32
C GLU A 104 -10.08 -1.90 -21.69
N GLY A 105 -9.31 -1.39 -22.66
CA GLY A 105 -9.42 -0.01 -23.16
C GLY A 105 -8.51 1.00 -22.44
N PHE A 106 -7.68 0.53 -21.52
CA PHE A 106 -6.68 1.35 -20.84
C PHE A 106 -5.41 1.55 -21.69
N ILE A 107 -4.71 2.65 -21.44
CA ILE A 107 -3.39 2.93 -22.00
C ILE A 107 -2.37 1.98 -21.36
N PRO A 108 -1.51 1.29 -22.13
CA PRO A 108 -0.46 0.45 -21.57
C PRO A 108 0.42 1.22 -20.58
N GLY A 109 0.55 0.68 -19.36
CA GLY A 109 1.34 1.28 -18.29
C GLY A 109 0.66 2.41 -17.51
N GLU A 110 -0.60 2.73 -17.78
CA GLU A 110 -1.32 3.72 -16.97
C GLU A 110 -1.74 3.16 -15.61
N ASP A 111 -1.73 4.04 -14.60
CA ASP A 111 -2.25 3.72 -13.27
C ASP A 111 -3.79 3.57 -13.31
N ILE A 112 -4.28 2.48 -12.72
CA ILE A 112 -5.72 2.20 -12.60
C ILE A 112 -6.18 2.32 -11.15
N ILE A 113 -7.15 3.21 -10.91
CA ILE A 113 -7.83 3.31 -9.62
C ILE A 113 -8.98 2.29 -9.60
N CYS A 114 -9.10 1.52 -8.51
CA CYS A 114 -10.24 0.64 -8.26
C CYS A 114 -11.09 1.18 -7.10
N CYS A 115 -12.32 1.57 -7.40
CA CYS A 115 -13.27 2.16 -6.45
C CYS A 115 -14.47 1.24 -6.26
N LEU A 116 -14.89 0.98 -5.02
CA LEU A 116 -16.20 0.37 -4.76
C LEU A 116 -17.32 1.41 -4.95
N ILE A 117 -18.37 1.04 -5.67
CA ILE A 117 -19.60 1.84 -5.72
C ILE A 117 -20.36 1.62 -4.40
N ALA A 118 -20.42 2.67 -3.59
CA ALA A 118 -21.10 2.63 -2.29
C ALA A 118 -22.62 2.80 -2.40
N SER A 119 -23.09 3.54 -3.40
CA SER A 119 -24.51 3.84 -3.62
C SER A 119 -24.73 4.41 -5.02
N HIS A 120 -25.95 4.30 -5.53
CA HIS A 120 -26.42 5.00 -6.74
C HIS A 120 -27.39 6.11 -6.35
N THR A 121 -27.35 7.23 -7.06
CA THR A 121 -28.33 8.32 -6.93
C THR A 121 -28.56 8.94 -8.30
N GLU A 122 -29.75 9.49 -8.51
CA GLU A 122 -30.04 10.32 -9.67
C GLU A 122 -29.66 11.77 -9.39
N ALA A 123 -29.33 12.51 -10.45
CA ALA A 123 -29.15 13.96 -10.37
C ALA A 123 -30.51 14.65 -10.23
N ALA A 124 -30.55 15.73 -9.47
CA ALA A 124 -31.70 16.60 -9.36
C ALA A 124 -31.90 17.42 -10.67
N PRO A 125 -33.08 18.05 -10.88
CA PRO A 125 -33.37 18.83 -12.08
C PRO A 125 -32.42 20.01 -12.35
N ASP A 126 -31.72 20.49 -11.32
CA ASP A 126 -30.68 21.53 -11.40
C ASP A 126 -29.29 20.97 -11.70
N ALA A 127 -29.20 19.69 -12.08
CA ALA A 127 -27.96 18.94 -12.30
C ALA A 127 -27.07 18.74 -11.07
N ALA A 128 -27.56 19.03 -9.85
CA ALA A 128 -26.85 18.69 -8.62
C ALA A 128 -27.06 17.22 -8.22
N ALA A 129 -26.07 16.60 -7.57
CA ALA A 129 -26.20 15.25 -7.01
C ALA A 129 -25.87 15.25 -5.52
N ARG A 130 -26.64 14.49 -4.74
CA ARG A 130 -26.37 14.22 -3.32
C ARG A 130 -26.62 12.76 -3.01
N ALA A 131 -25.58 12.04 -2.59
CA ALA A 131 -25.67 10.65 -2.17
C ALA A 131 -25.51 10.51 -0.65
N LEU A 132 -26.20 9.53 -0.06
CA LEU A 132 -25.97 9.10 1.31
C LEU A 132 -25.23 7.76 1.28
N VAL A 133 -24.17 7.64 2.07
CA VAL A 133 -23.36 6.43 2.14
C VAL A 133 -23.67 5.67 3.44
N ASP A 134 -24.26 4.49 3.32
CA ASP A 134 -24.43 3.57 4.46
C ASP A 134 -23.19 2.68 4.61
N LEU A 135 -22.36 2.99 5.61
CA LEU A 135 -21.13 2.25 5.92
C LEU A 135 -21.38 0.77 6.24
N LYS A 136 -22.58 0.40 6.74
CA LYS A 136 -22.91 -1.00 7.00
C LYS A 136 -23.12 -1.77 5.70
N GLN A 137 -23.75 -1.14 4.70
CA GLN A 137 -23.91 -1.74 3.38
C GLN A 137 -22.58 -1.89 2.65
N VAL A 138 -21.72 -0.87 2.72
CA VAL A 138 -20.35 -0.93 2.19
C VAL A 138 -19.57 -2.10 2.81
N THR A 139 -19.59 -2.22 4.14
CA THR A 139 -18.91 -3.31 4.85
C THR A 139 -19.45 -4.68 4.43
N LYS A 140 -20.78 -4.81 4.30
CA LYS A 140 -21.41 -6.05 3.85
C LYS A 140 -21.03 -6.41 2.41
N ALA A 141 -20.96 -5.44 1.49
CA ALA A 141 -20.54 -5.65 0.12
C ALA A 141 -19.09 -6.17 0.05
N LEU A 142 -18.19 -5.59 0.85
CA LEU A 142 -16.80 -6.05 0.95
C LEU A 142 -16.68 -7.47 1.54
N GLN A 143 -17.48 -7.80 2.55
CA GLN A 143 -17.45 -9.13 3.18
C GLN A 143 -18.03 -10.22 2.28
N THR A 144 -19.13 -9.91 1.57
CA THR A 144 -19.82 -10.88 0.71
C THR A 144 -19.15 -11.00 -0.65
N GLY A 145 -18.56 -9.91 -1.16
CA GLY A 145 -18.02 -9.84 -2.50
C GLY A 145 -19.08 -9.54 -3.57
N ASN A 146 -20.27 -9.08 -3.19
CA ASN A 146 -21.41 -8.89 -4.09
C ASN A 146 -21.64 -7.40 -4.44
N GLY A 147 -20.56 -6.60 -4.46
CA GLY A 147 -20.61 -5.16 -4.75
C GLY A 147 -20.44 -4.84 -6.23
N GLU A 148 -20.35 -3.56 -6.56
CA GLU A 148 -19.88 -3.11 -7.88
C GLU A 148 -18.63 -2.26 -7.70
N VAL A 149 -17.74 -2.30 -8.67
CA VAL A 149 -16.53 -1.47 -8.70
C VAL A 149 -16.43 -0.68 -9.99
N VAL A 150 -15.73 0.44 -9.92
CA VAL A 150 -15.29 1.23 -11.08
C VAL A 150 -13.78 1.16 -11.16
N LEU A 151 -13.29 0.78 -12.34
CA LEU A 151 -11.89 0.93 -12.73
C LEU A 151 -11.73 2.23 -13.51
N ILE A 152 -10.78 3.08 -13.11
CA ILE A 152 -10.56 4.41 -13.71
C ILE A 152 -9.10 4.54 -14.11
N GLY A 153 -8.83 4.75 -15.39
CA GLY A 153 -7.49 5.10 -15.89
C GLY A 153 -7.13 6.53 -15.49
N ARG A 154 -6.04 6.73 -14.75
CA ARG A 154 -5.66 8.06 -14.24
C ARG A 154 -5.24 9.04 -15.34
N ILE A 155 -4.73 8.51 -16.45
CA ILE A 155 -4.24 9.32 -17.57
C ILE A 155 -5.35 9.48 -18.61
N SER A 156 -5.96 8.37 -19.02
CA SER A 156 -7.00 8.37 -20.06
C SER A 156 -8.35 8.90 -19.57
N GLY A 157 -8.65 8.81 -18.27
CA GLY A 157 -9.98 9.01 -17.72
C GLY A 157 -10.98 7.91 -18.14
N HIS A 158 -10.51 6.81 -18.74
CA HIS A 158 -11.36 5.71 -19.15
C HIS A 158 -11.97 5.03 -17.92
N MET A 159 -13.31 4.86 -17.90
CA MET A 159 -14.05 4.33 -16.77
C MET A 159 -14.79 3.06 -17.15
N VAL A 160 -14.64 2.01 -16.33
CA VAL A 160 -15.33 0.73 -16.55
C VAL A 160 -15.97 0.25 -15.25
N VAL A 161 -17.29 0.06 -15.28
CA VAL A 161 -18.06 -0.48 -14.15
C VAL A 161 -18.15 -2.01 -14.27
N ARG A 162 -17.95 -2.71 -13.15
CA ARG A 162 -18.04 -4.18 -13.05
C ARG A 162 -18.78 -4.59 -11.78
N SER A 163 -19.61 -5.62 -11.90
CA SER A 163 -20.15 -6.31 -10.74
C SER A 163 -19.11 -7.29 -10.18
N LEU A 164 -19.02 -7.37 -8.87
CA LEU A 164 -18.29 -8.40 -8.15
C LEU A 164 -19.28 -9.58 -7.97
N SER A 165 -19.04 -10.68 -8.67
CA SER A 165 -19.87 -11.90 -8.65
C SER A 165 -19.03 -13.13 -8.36
#